data_AF-A0A7S1E3R9-F1
#
_entry.id   AF-A0A7S1E3R9-F1
#
_cell.length_a   1.000
_cell.length_b   1.000
_cell.length_c   1.000
_cell.angle_alpha   90.00
_cell.angle_beta   90.00
_cell.angle_gamma   90.00
#
_symmetry.space_group_name_H-M   'P 1'
#
loop_
_entity.id
_entity.type
_entity.pdbx_description
1 polymer ?
#
loop_
_entity_poly.entity_id
_entity_poly.type
_entity_poly.pdbx_seq_one_letter_code
_entity_poly.pdbx_strand_id
1 'polypeptide(L)'
;DVFCRQIPVPEDCSHRGFNRQIPNFNGHMLEVKQSTVSESAGRGLFATVDIPKGSYISAESAGHSVHFKPNTYALIEEMELCVTTVLDAVYFYMHGYGVQVHHLGEKSNVVDSSILTFMNHGCNGTYNHAHLGYNC
;
A
#
# COMPACT_ATOMS: atom_id res chain seq x y z
N ASP A 1 4.22 16.04 0.68
CA ASP A 1 5.30 15.05 0.70
C ASP A 1 6.65 15.75 0.80
N VAL A 2 7.59 15.23 1.59
CA VAL A 2 8.95 15.78 1.74
C VAL A 2 9.81 15.43 0.52
N PHE A 3 9.57 14.26 -0.09
CA PHE A 3 10.25 13.81 -1.31
C PHE A 3 10.07 14.79 -2.49
N CYS A 4 8.84 15.24 -2.73
CA CYS A 4 8.53 16.19 -3.82
C CYS A 4 8.90 17.66 -3.55
N ARG A 5 9.61 17.93 -2.46
CA ARG A 5 10.14 19.27 -2.15
C ARG A 5 11.65 19.39 -2.41
N GLN A 6 12.29 18.34 -2.92
CA GLN A 6 13.70 18.35 -3.29
C GLN A 6 13.99 19.27 -4.49
N ILE A 7 15.23 19.76 -4.61
CA ILE A 7 15.70 20.59 -5.74
C ILE A 7 16.92 19.90 -6.37
N PRO A 8 16.87 19.51 -7.67
CA PRO A 8 15.71 19.65 -8.57
C PRO A 8 14.53 18.78 -8.14
N VAL A 9 13.31 19.20 -8.49
CA VAL A 9 12.10 18.40 -8.20
C VAL A 9 12.23 17.06 -8.94
N PRO A 10 12.11 15.91 -8.24
CA PRO A 10 12.17 14.60 -8.87
C PRO A 10 11.12 14.49 -9.98
N GLU A 11 11.45 13.80 -11.08
CA GLU A 11 10.55 13.63 -12.22
C GLU A 11 9.21 13.00 -11.83
N ASP A 12 9.25 12.06 -10.87
CA ASP A 12 8.07 11.39 -10.28
C ASP A 12 7.09 12.37 -9.62
N CYS A 13 7.56 13.55 -9.23
CA CYS A 13 6.76 14.61 -8.62
C CYS A 13 6.20 15.62 -9.62
N SER A 14 6.49 15.46 -10.91
CA SER A 14 5.97 16.32 -11.98
C SER A 14 4.52 15.96 -12.36
N HIS A 15 4.10 14.72 -12.13
CA HIS A 15 2.76 14.24 -12.47
C HIS A 15 1.79 14.45 -11.30
N ARG A 16 0.88 15.43 -11.43
CA ARG A 16 -0.17 15.70 -10.45
C ARG A 16 -1.42 14.88 -10.75
N GLY A 17 -1.39 13.60 -10.38
CA GLY A 17 -2.54 12.69 -10.44
C GLY A 17 -2.60 11.81 -11.69
N PHE A 18 -3.72 11.09 -11.83
CA PHE A 18 -3.91 10.08 -12.87
C PHE A 18 -4.01 10.69 -14.27
N ASN A 19 -3.03 10.41 -15.15
CA ASN A 19 -3.05 10.81 -16.55
C ASN A 19 -3.73 9.75 -17.43
N ARG A 20 -4.93 10.05 -17.93
CA ARG A 20 -5.70 9.12 -18.79
C ARG A 20 -5.02 8.74 -20.12
N GLN A 21 -3.99 9.48 -20.54
CA GLN A 21 -3.23 9.16 -21.76
C GLN A 21 -2.17 8.09 -21.53
N ILE A 22 -1.79 7.85 -20.27
CA ILE A 22 -0.85 6.78 -19.92
C ILE A 22 -1.63 5.47 -19.83
N PRO A 23 -1.22 4.40 -20.54
CA PRO A 23 -1.86 3.10 -20.45
C PRO A 23 -1.91 2.60 -19.01
N ASN A 24 -3.05 2.05 -18.60
CA ASN A 24 -3.25 1.52 -17.27
C ASN A 24 -3.64 0.05 -17.32
N PHE A 25 -2.83 -0.79 -16.70
CA PHE A 25 -2.98 -2.25 -16.68
C PHE A 25 -3.64 -2.67 -15.37
N ASN A 26 -4.89 -3.13 -15.45
CA ASN A 26 -5.72 -3.42 -14.28
C ASN A 26 -5.31 -4.74 -13.59
N GLY A 27 -5.90 -4.97 -12.42
CA GLY A 27 -5.58 -6.10 -11.56
C GLY A 27 -5.87 -7.47 -12.17
N HIS A 28 -6.71 -7.57 -13.21
CA HIS A 28 -6.98 -8.84 -13.90
C HIS A 28 -5.83 -9.31 -14.78
N MET A 29 -4.89 -8.41 -15.10
CA MET A 29 -3.66 -8.71 -15.84
C MET A 29 -2.50 -9.07 -14.91
N LEU A 30 -2.82 -9.28 -13.63
CA LEU A 30 -1.89 -9.60 -12.56
C LEU A 30 -2.37 -10.87 -11.87
N GLU A 31 -1.43 -11.64 -11.33
CA GLU A 31 -1.71 -12.83 -10.56
C GLU A 31 -0.82 -12.89 -9.31
N VAL A 32 -1.34 -13.52 -8.26
CA VAL A 32 -0.57 -13.76 -7.03
C VAL A 32 0.10 -15.12 -7.13
N LYS A 33 1.41 -15.16 -6.96
CA LYS A 33 2.20 -16.39 -6.91
C LYS A 33 3.21 -16.34 -5.76
N GLN A 34 3.76 -17.50 -5.39
CA GLN A 34 4.91 -17.56 -4.50
C GLN A 34 6.07 -16.76 -5.11
N SER A 35 6.66 -15.85 -4.36
CA SER A 35 7.80 -15.07 -4.85
C SER A 35 9.02 -15.96 -5.03
N THR A 36 9.82 -15.68 -6.06
CA THR A 36 11.09 -16.35 -6.33
C THR A 36 12.29 -15.57 -5.82
N VAL A 37 12.07 -14.43 -5.13
CA VAL A 37 13.15 -13.55 -4.66
C VAL A 37 13.93 -14.16 -3.48
N SER A 38 13.26 -14.92 -2.61
CA SER A 38 13.89 -15.71 -1.53
C SER A 38 12.89 -16.74 -0.97
N GLU A 39 13.33 -17.67 -0.12
CA GLU A 39 12.40 -18.63 0.50
C GLU A 39 11.45 -17.97 1.51
N SER A 40 11.93 -16.94 2.21
CA SER A 40 11.13 -16.10 3.10
C SER A 40 10.29 -15.08 2.35
N ALA A 41 10.31 -15.14 1.01
CA ALA A 41 9.70 -14.17 0.13
C ALA A 41 8.19 -14.35 -0.07
N GLY A 42 7.47 -15.10 0.77
CA GLY A 42 5.99 -15.17 0.73
C GLY A 42 5.36 -15.14 -0.67
N ARG A 43 4.34 -14.29 -0.87
CA ARG A 43 3.66 -14.12 -2.16
C ARG A 43 3.98 -12.77 -2.79
N GLY A 44 4.11 -12.75 -4.12
CA GLY A 44 4.29 -11.55 -4.92
C GLY A 44 3.28 -11.43 -6.04
N LEU A 45 3.31 -10.29 -6.71
CA LEU A 45 2.45 -9.97 -7.84
C LEU A 45 3.20 -10.16 -9.16
N PHE A 46 2.61 -10.89 -10.09
CA PHE A 46 3.21 -11.23 -11.38
C PHE A 46 2.30 -10.76 -12.50
N ALA A 47 2.88 -10.17 -13.54
CA ALA A 47 2.12 -9.79 -14.73
C ALA A 47 1.84 -11.03 -15.59
N THR A 48 0.61 -11.17 -16.06
CA THR A 48 0.21 -12.22 -17.02
C THR A 48 0.34 -11.76 -18.47
N VAL A 49 0.74 -10.49 -18.67
CA VAL A 49 0.92 -9.82 -19.96
C VAL A 49 2.18 -8.96 -19.91
N ASP A 50 2.71 -8.60 -21.07
CA ASP A 50 3.80 -7.61 -21.15
C ASP A 50 3.26 -6.22 -20.82
N ILE A 51 3.87 -5.55 -19.83
CA ILE A 51 3.53 -4.20 -19.42
C ILE A 51 4.63 -3.24 -19.91
N PRO A 52 4.34 -2.34 -20.88
CA PRO A 52 5.33 -1.39 -21.37
C PRO A 52 5.83 -0.45 -20.28
N LYS A 53 7.11 -0.10 -20.33
CA LYS A 53 7.71 0.91 -19.44
C LYS A 53 6.91 2.22 -19.48
N GLY A 54 6.66 2.79 -18.30
CA GLY A 54 5.92 4.04 -18.15
C GLY A 54 4.40 3.88 -18.07
N SER A 55 3.89 2.65 -18.12
CA SER A 55 2.47 2.37 -17.88
C SER A 55 2.12 2.47 -16.39
N TYR A 56 0.85 2.73 -16.10
CA TYR A 56 0.29 2.57 -14.77
C TYR A 56 -0.10 1.11 -14.49
N ILE A 57 -0.07 0.75 -13.22
CA ILE A 57 -0.52 -0.55 -12.71
C ILE A 57 -1.70 -0.28 -11.79
N SER A 58 -2.90 -0.69 -12.24
CA SER A 58 -4.17 -0.61 -11.51
C SER A 58 -4.41 0.72 -10.80
N ALA A 59 -4.07 1.85 -11.43
CA ALA A 59 -4.16 3.16 -10.79
C ALA A 59 -5.60 3.56 -10.41
N GLU A 60 -6.60 2.90 -10.97
CA GLU A 60 -8.00 3.00 -10.55
C GLU A 60 -8.23 2.49 -9.11
N SER A 61 -7.40 1.57 -8.59
CA SER A 61 -7.53 1.06 -7.23
C SER A 61 -7.24 2.13 -6.18
N ALA A 62 -6.39 3.12 -6.51
CA ALA A 62 -6.03 4.20 -5.61
C ALA A 62 -7.27 4.97 -5.10
N GLY A 63 -8.30 5.11 -5.95
CA GLY A 63 -9.56 5.75 -5.58
C GLY A 63 -10.45 4.94 -4.64
N HIS A 64 -10.15 3.66 -4.44
CA HIS A 64 -10.91 2.72 -3.59
C HIS A 64 -10.20 2.45 -2.25
N SER A 65 -9.09 3.12 -1.99
CA SER A 65 -8.35 2.96 -0.74
C SER A 65 -9.13 3.52 0.46
N VAL A 66 -9.06 2.82 1.58
CA VAL A 66 -9.65 3.27 2.84
C VAL A 66 -8.55 3.84 3.73
N HIS A 67 -8.69 5.10 4.13
CA HIS A 67 -7.70 5.78 4.96
C HIS A 67 -8.21 5.92 6.41
N PHE A 68 -7.56 5.20 7.32
CA PHE A 68 -7.64 5.39 8.75
C PHE A 68 -6.68 6.52 9.15
N LYS A 69 -7.21 7.75 9.14
CA LYS A 69 -6.47 8.96 9.54
C LYS A 69 -6.00 8.86 11.00
N PRO A 70 -5.00 9.66 11.42
CA PRO A 70 -4.43 9.54 12.76
C PRO A 70 -5.42 9.48 13.92
N ASN A 71 -6.39 10.40 13.97
CA ASN A 71 -7.40 10.39 15.02
C ASN A 71 -8.29 9.14 15.01
N THR A 72 -8.60 8.60 13.83
CA THR A 72 -9.38 7.36 13.70
C THR A 72 -8.55 6.16 14.13
N TYR A 73 -7.27 6.11 13.72
CA TYR A 73 -6.34 5.05 14.10
C TYR A 73 -6.14 5.02 15.63
N ALA A 74 -5.91 6.18 16.26
CA ALA A 74 -5.76 6.30 17.71
C ALA A 74 -7.03 5.85 18.46
N LEU A 75 -8.22 6.25 17.99
CA LEU A 75 -9.49 5.81 18.56
C LEU A 75 -9.64 4.28 18.49
N ILE A 76 -9.24 3.65 17.38
CA ILE A 76 -9.29 2.20 17.23
C ILE A 76 -8.31 1.51 18.19
N GLU A 77 -7.08 2.01 18.35
CA GLU A 77 -6.12 1.49 19.34
C GLU A 77 -6.66 1.63 20.78
N GLU A 78 -7.33 2.73 21.11
CA GLU A 78 -7.96 2.93 22.43
C GLU A 78 -9.15 1.97 22.66
N MET A 79 -9.94 1.71 21.62
CA MET A 79 -11.09 0.81 21.67
C MET A 79 -10.69 -0.66 21.74
N GLU A 80 -9.51 -1.05 21.23
CA GLU A 80 -8.97 -2.42 21.30
C GLU A 80 -8.87 -2.92 22.76
N LEU A 81 -8.61 -2.01 23.71
CA LEU A 81 -8.55 -2.31 25.14
C LEU A 81 -9.93 -2.65 25.76
N CYS A 82 -11.03 -2.36 25.05
CA CYS A 82 -12.39 -2.35 25.57
C CYS A 82 -13.43 -2.98 24.61
N VAL A 83 -13.20 -4.21 24.13
CA VAL A 83 -14.23 -5.20 23.64
C VAL A 83 -14.47 -5.34 22.10
N THR A 84 -14.70 -6.61 21.68
CA THR A 84 -15.61 -7.17 20.62
C THR A 84 -15.01 -7.75 19.34
N THR A 85 -15.64 -8.82 18.83
CA THR A 85 -15.34 -9.51 17.54
C THR A 85 -15.46 -8.60 16.30
N VAL A 86 -16.21 -7.50 16.39
CA VAL A 86 -16.40 -6.55 15.27
C VAL A 86 -15.18 -5.65 15.12
N LEU A 87 -14.60 -5.20 16.24
CA LEU A 87 -13.34 -4.45 16.24
C LEU A 87 -12.18 -5.32 15.73
N ASP A 88 -12.16 -6.61 16.08
CA ASP A 88 -11.19 -7.56 15.52
C ASP A 88 -11.25 -7.59 13.98
N ALA A 89 -12.46 -7.58 13.39
CA ALA A 89 -12.60 -7.60 11.94
C ALA A 89 -12.04 -6.32 11.28
N VAL A 90 -12.25 -5.15 11.90
CA VAL A 90 -11.65 -3.89 11.44
C VAL A 90 -10.14 -3.91 11.59
N TYR A 91 -9.64 -4.44 12.72
CA TYR A 91 -8.21 -4.57 12.98
C TYR A 91 -7.53 -5.49 11.97
N PHE A 92 -8.08 -6.69 11.73
CA PHE A 92 -7.59 -7.61 10.71
C PHE A 92 -7.68 -7.02 9.30
N TYR A 93 -8.69 -6.20 9.02
CA TYR A 93 -8.78 -5.49 7.75
C TYR A 93 -7.64 -4.46 7.60
N MET A 94 -7.41 -3.64 8.63
CA MET A 94 -6.36 -2.62 8.67
C MET A 94 -4.95 -3.21 8.56
N HIS A 95 -4.67 -4.26 9.32
CA HIS A 95 -3.33 -4.85 9.41
C HIS A 95 -3.09 -5.96 8.39
N GLY A 96 -4.15 -6.58 7.88
CA GLY A 96 -4.06 -7.63 6.87
C GLY A 96 -3.99 -7.11 5.44
N TYR A 97 -4.61 -5.96 5.16
CA TYR A 97 -4.69 -5.38 3.81
C TYR A 97 -4.14 -3.95 3.73
N GLY A 98 -3.74 -3.36 4.85
CA GLY A 98 -3.26 -1.98 4.91
C GLY A 98 -1.79 -1.82 5.20
N VAL A 99 -1.28 -0.66 4.81
CA VAL A 99 0.08 -0.21 5.06
C VAL A 99 0.03 0.91 6.10
N GLN A 100 0.83 0.75 7.16
CA GLN A 100 1.01 1.82 8.14
C GLN A 100 1.87 2.92 7.52
N VAL A 101 1.37 4.16 7.58
CA VAL A 101 2.07 5.34 7.07
C VAL A 101 2.07 6.43 8.13
N HIS A 102 3.09 7.29 8.11
CA HIS A 102 3.14 8.48 8.96
C HIS A 102 2.53 9.67 8.23
N HIS A 103 1.35 10.11 8.65
CA HIS A 103 0.74 11.33 8.14
C HIS A 103 1.03 12.47 9.12
N LEU A 104 1.82 13.45 8.69
CA LEU A 104 2.24 14.60 9.52
C LEU A 104 2.96 14.21 10.83
N GLY A 105 3.65 13.06 10.83
CA GLY A 105 4.35 12.53 12.02
C GLY A 105 3.50 11.62 12.89
N GLU A 106 2.20 11.52 12.63
CA GLU A 106 1.28 10.68 13.38
C GLU A 106 1.01 9.36 12.64
N LYS A 107 0.73 8.28 13.39
CA LYS A 107 0.41 6.97 12.81
C LYS A 107 -0.90 7.04 12.05
N SER A 108 -0.95 6.43 10.87
CA SER A 108 -2.16 6.23 10.09
C SER A 108 -2.06 4.91 9.33
N ASN A 109 -3.16 4.41 8.80
CA ASN A 109 -3.18 3.21 8.00
C ASN A 109 -3.98 3.44 6.72
N VAL A 110 -3.44 2.99 5.59
CA VAL A 110 -4.12 3.04 4.29
C VAL A 110 -4.32 1.61 3.82
N VAL A 111 -5.57 1.22 3.62
CA VAL A 111 -5.95 -0.12 3.15
C VAL A 111 -6.20 -0.10 1.66
N ASP A 112 -5.52 -0.99 0.94
CA ASP A 112 -5.82 -1.36 -0.44
C ASP A 112 -6.36 -2.81 -0.43
N SER A 113 -7.66 -2.97 -0.65
CA SER A 113 -8.32 -4.27 -0.68
C SER A 113 -8.21 -4.98 -2.04
N SER A 114 -7.45 -4.43 -2.99
CA SER A 114 -7.21 -5.05 -4.29
C SER A 114 -6.05 -6.04 -4.24
N ILE A 115 -5.80 -6.71 -5.38
CA ILE A 115 -4.64 -7.60 -5.56
C ILE A 115 -3.29 -6.86 -5.37
N LEU A 116 -3.30 -5.52 -5.42
CA LEU A 116 -2.10 -4.70 -5.17
C LEU A 116 -1.62 -4.78 -3.72
N THR A 117 -2.41 -5.30 -2.79
CA THR A 117 -1.98 -5.65 -1.43
C THR A 117 -0.86 -6.70 -1.39
N PHE A 118 -0.41 -7.24 -2.54
CA PHE A 118 0.77 -8.09 -2.67
C PHE A 118 1.95 -7.39 -3.35
N MET A 119 1.80 -6.11 -3.72
CA MET A 119 2.90 -5.29 -4.21
C MET A 119 3.82 -4.94 -3.05
N ASN A 120 5.13 -5.03 -3.27
CA ASN A 120 6.11 -4.59 -2.29
C ASN A 120 6.18 -3.05 -2.32
N HIS A 121 5.93 -2.41 -1.18
CA HIS A 121 5.94 -0.95 -1.03
C HIS A 121 7.30 -0.37 -0.58
N GLY A 122 8.41 -1.09 -0.81
CA GLY A 122 9.77 -0.54 -0.72
C GLY A 122 10.55 -0.84 0.56
N CYS A 123 10.06 -1.76 1.40
CA CYS A 123 10.80 -2.23 2.57
C CYS A 123 11.65 -3.45 2.21
N ASN A 124 12.93 -3.43 2.58
CA ASN A 124 13.86 -4.50 2.28
C ASN A 124 13.52 -5.77 3.09
N GLY A 125 13.05 -6.82 2.43
CA GLY A 125 12.75 -8.11 3.06
C GLY A 125 11.35 -8.31 3.63
N THR A 126 10.37 -7.45 3.31
CA THR A 126 8.99 -7.62 3.84
C THR A 126 7.97 -7.94 2.75
N TYR A 127 7.14 -8.97 3.02
CA TYR A 127 5.74 -9.05 2.55
C TYR A 127 4.93 -7.98 3.28
N ASN A 128 3.66 -7.80 2.91
CA ASN A 128 2.74 -6.83 3.54
C ASN A 128 2.37 -7.15 5.02
N HIS A 129 3.36 -7.52 5.82
CA HIS A 129 3.36 -7.44 7.27
C HIS A 129 4.58 -6.63 7.70
N ALA A 130 4.39 -5.34 8.00
CA ALA A 130 5.39 -4.55 8.70
C ALA A 130 4.71 -3.63 9.72
N HIS A 131 4.56 -4.20 10.91
CA HIS A 131 4.54 -3.49 12.18
C HIS A 131 5.87 -2.74 12.35
N LEU A 132 5.78 -1.48 12.76
CA LEU A 132 6.77 -0.58 13.38
C LEU A 132 8.27 -0.88 13.20
N GLY A 133 8.94 0.13 12.64
CA GLY A 133 10.20 0.64 13.20
C GLY A 133 11.42 -0.19 12.88
N TYR A 134 12.15 0.22 11.85
CA TYR A 134 13.56 0.63 11.89
C TYR A 134 13.98 0.83 10.44
N ASN A 135 14.32 2.07 10.09
CA ASN A 135 15.04 2.51 8.89
C ASN A 135 14.79 1.72 7.59
N CYS A 136 13.91 2.27 6.74
CA CYS A 136 14.21 2.27 5.30
C CYS A 136 15.42 3.20 5.07
#